data_AF-A0A1G2TMQ6-F1
#
_entry.id   AF-A0A1G2TMQ6-F1
#
_cell.length_a   1.000
_cell.length_b   1.000
_cell.length_c   1.000
_cell.angle_alpha   90.00
_cell.angle_beta   90.00
_cell.angle_gamma   90.00
#
_symmetry.space_group_name_H-M   'P 1'
#
loop_
_entity.id
_entity.type
_entity.pdbx_description
1 polymer ?
#
loop_
_entity_poly.entity_id
_entity_poly.type
_entity_poly.pdbx_seq_one_letter_code
_entity_poly.pdbx_strand_id
1 'polypeptide(L)'
;MQATKEQLLGRIKNFLELPGVCDEAKRSAILTNCEKLSFEQLCEVAATLRIRARKISSIANSTEKTQEIKDAKDSLDKFFTKYGI
;
A
#
# COMPACT_ATOMS: atom_id res chain seq x y z
N MET A 1 -5.98 9.01 18.93
CA MET A 1 -4.65 8.57 18.46
C MET A 1 -4.45 9.10 17.06
N GLN A 2 -3.37 9.84 16.78
CA GLN A 2 -3.01 10.25 15.41
C GLN A 2 -2.29 9.11 14.70
N ALA A 3 -2.47 8.99 13.38
CA ALA A 3 -1.71 8.06 12.56
C ALA A 3 -0.26 8.55 12.47
N THR A 4 0.70 7.68 12.76
CA THR A 4 2.11 8.04 12.58
C THR A 4 2.58 7.72 11.17
N LYS A 5 3.54 8.52 10.68
CA LYS A 5 4.22 8.29 9.41
C LYS A 5 4.78 6.86 9.32
N GLU A 6 5.39 6.38 10.38
CA GLU A 6 5.93 5.01 10.44
C GLU A 6 4.85 3.94 10.29
N GLN A 7 3.66 4.13 10.89
CA GLN A 7 2.56 3.17 10.73
C GLN A 7 2.03 3.11 9.29
N LEU A 8 1.95 4.25 8.61
CA LEU A 8 1.56 4.30 7.20
C LEU A 8 2.64 3.71 6.30
N LEU A 9 3.91 4.05 6.56
CA LEU A 9 5.05 3.56 5.80
C LEU A 9 5.23 2.05 5.93
N GLY A 10 5.04 1.49 7.13
CA GLY A 10 5.02 0.05 7.36
C GLY A 10 3.92 -0.67 6.57
N ARG A 11 2.72 -0.08 6.47
CA ARG A 11 1.64 -0.62 5.64
C ARG A 11 1.97 -0.56 4.14
N ILE A 12 2.48 0.57 3.67
CA ILE A 12 2.92 0.73 2.27
C ILE A 12 4.01 -0.28 1.93
N LYS A 13 4.97 -0.51 2.85
CA LYS A 13 6.02 -1.50 2.68
C LYS A 13 5.45 -2.91 2.51
N ASN A 14 4.63 -3.37 3.45
CA ASN A 14 3.96 -4.68 3.34
C ASN A 14 3.20 -4.83 2.02
N PHE A 15 2.54 -3.76 1.57
CA PHE A 15 1.79 -3.76 0.32
C PHE A 15 2.69 -3.86 -0.93
N LEU A 16 3.82 -3.14 -0.95
CA LEU A 16 4.81 -3.21 -2.02
C LEU A 16 5.54 -4.56 -2.06
N GLU A 17 5.62 -5.26 -0.94
CA GLU A 17 6.19 -6.62 -0.85
C GLU A 17 5.26 -7.69 -1.44
N LEU A 18 3.99 -7.37 -1.70
CA LEU A 18 3.05 -8.33 -2.29
C LEU A 18 3.39 -8.66 -3.74
N PRO A 19 3.30 -9.95 -4.11
CA PRO A 19 3.63 -10.40 -5.46
C PRO A 19 2.69 -9.78 -6.51
N GLY A 20 3.28 -9.12 -7.50
CA GLY A 20 2.55 -8.46 -8.59
C GLY A 20 2.13 -7.01 -8.32
N VAL A 21 2.42 -6.46 -7.13
CA VAL A 21 2.18 -5.05 -6.81
C VAL A 21 3.36 -4.18 -7.20
N CYS A 22 4.55 -4.56 -6.77
CA CYS A 22 5.79 -3.86 -7.09
C CYS A 22 6.87 -4.85 -7.50
N ASP A 23 7.67 -4.44 -8.48
CA ASP A 23 8.86 -5.18 -8.88
C ASP A 23 9.94 -5.06 -7.80
N GLU A 24 10.61 -6.15 -7.47
CA GLU A 24 11.59 -6.19 -6.38
C GLU A 24 12.76 -5.21 -6.64
N ALA A 25 13.18 -5.08 -7.90
CA ALA A 25 14.23 -4.15 -8.30
C ALA A 25 13.84 -2.68 -8.06
N LYS A 26 12.55 -2.36 -8.11
CA LYS A 26 12.03 -0.99 -7.89
C LYS A 26 11.57 -0.77 -6.45
N ARG A 27 11.31 -1.84 -5.69
CA ARG A 27 10.83 -1.80 -4.30
C ARG A 27 11.78 -0.98 -3.43
N SER A 28 13.08 -1.24 -3.51
CA SER A 28 14.07 -0.54 -2.67
C SER A 28 14.07 0.97 -2.95
N ALA A 29 14.06 1.37 -4.23
CA ALA A 29 14.04 2.78 -4.62
C ALA A 29 12.74 3.48 -4.18
N ILE A 30 11.59 2.81 -4.33
CA ILE A 30 10.28 3.35 -3.91
C ILE A 30 10.22 3.50 -2.40
N LEU A 31 10.71 2.52 -1.63
CA LEU A 31 10.74 2.60 -0.17
C LEU A 31 11.62 3.75 0.32
N THR A 32 12.84 3.86 -0.21
CA THR A 32 13.74 4.98 0.12
C THR A 32 13.13 6.33 -0.23
N ASN A 33 12.34 6.41 -1.31
CA ASN A 33 11.62 7.64 -1.62
C ASN A 33 10.48 7.89 -0.61
N CYS A 34 9.68 6.87 -0.29
CA CYS A 34 8.60 6.95 0.71
C CYS A 34 9.10 7.41 2.08
N GLU A 35 10.30 6.99 2.50
CA GLU A 35 10.90 7.43 3.77
C GLU A 35 11.19 8.93 3.79
N LYS A 36 11.46 9.53 2.64
CA LYS A 36 11.70 10.98 2.49
C LYS A 36 10.40 11.79 2.37
N LEU A 37 9.27 11.16 2.06
CA LEU A 37 7.99 11.84 1.87
C LEU A 37 7.35 12.29 3.19
N SER A 38 6.55 13.35 3.12
CA SER A 38 5.71 13.80 4.24
C SER A 38 4.54 12.84 4.46
N PHE A 39 3.86 12.95 5.61
CA PHE A 39 2.69 12.11 5.92
C PHE A 39 1.58 12.24 4.86
N GLU A 40 1.26 13.47 4.44
CA GLU A 40 0.27 13.75 3.39
C GLU A 40 0.65 13.09 2.06
N GLN A 41 1.91 13.22 1.65
CA GLN A 41 2.41 12.59 0.43
C GLN A 41 2.37 11.06 0.51
N LEU A 42 2.64 10.47 1.69
CA LEU A 42 2.47 9.04 1.91
C LEU A 42 0.99 8.63 1.82
N CYS A 43 0.07 9.48 2.24
CA CYS A 43 -1.37 9.23 2.07
C CYS A 43 -1.73 9.18 0.59
N GLU A 44 -1.21 10.09 -0.24
CA GLU A 44 -1.39 10.06 -1.70
C GLU A 44 -0.79 8.81 -2.35
N VAL A 45 0.40 8.39 -1.91
CA VAL A 45 1.04 7.14 -2.37
C VAL A 45 0.16 5.94 -2.01
N ALA A 46 -0.32 5.87 -0.78
CA ALA A 46 -1.19 4.79 -0.34
C ALA A 46 -2.55 4.81 -1.07
N ALA A 47 -3.12 5.98 -1.37
CA ALA A 47 -4.31 6.09 -2.22
C ALA A 47 -4.06 5.55 -3.64
N THR A 48 -2.90 5.89 -4.22
CA THR A 48 -2.47 5.38 -5.53
C THR A 48 -2.29 3.86 -5.52
N LEU A 49 -1.64 3.32 -4.48
CA LEU A 49 -1.48 1.87 -4.30
C LEU A 49 -2.83 1.16 -4.18
N ARG A 50 -3.80 1.78 -3.51
CA ARG A 50 -5.16 1.26 -3.37
C ARG A 50 -5.86 1.09 -4.72
N ILE A 51 -5.71 2.07 -5.62
CA ILE A 51 -6.23 1.99 -6.99
C ILE A 51 -5.50 0.87 -7.75
N ARG A 52 -4.18 0.76 -7.56
CA ARG A 52 -3.36 -0.28 -8.20
C ARG A 52 -3.76 -1.69 -7.75
N ALA A 53 -4.00 -1.91 -6.45
CA ALA A 53 -4.55 -3.16 -5.93
C ALA A 53 -5.88 -3.53 -6.59
N ARG A 54 -6.80 -2.57 -6.72
CA ARG A 54 -8.10 -2.82 -7.37
C ARG A 54 -7.89 -3.30 -8.81
N LYS A 55 -6.99 -2.65 -9.56
CA LYS A 55 -6.66 -3.09 -10.92
C LYS A 55 -6.04 -4.48 -10.92
N ILE A 56 -5.02 -4.74 -10.10
CA ILE A 56 -4.36 -6.05 -10.05
C ILE A 56 -5.35 -7.14 -9.67
N SER A 57 -6.19 -6.93 -8.66
CA SER A 57 -7.26 -7.86 -8.27
C SER A 57 -8.29 -8.11 -9.37
N SER A 58 -8.45 -7.19 -10.32
CA SER A 58 -9.36 -7.36 -11.45
C SER A 58 -8.73 -8.12 -12.62
N ILE A 59 -7.40 -8.17 -12.69
CA ILE A 59 -6.64 -8.79 -13.79
C ILE A 59 -6.05 -10.13 -13.35
N ALA A 60 -5.81 -10.33 -12.06
CA ALA A 60 -5.25 -11.55 -11.50
C ALA A 60 -6.26 -12.70 -11.57
N ASN A 61 -5.93 -13.73 -12.35
CA ASN A 61 -6.72 -14.97 -12.45
C ASN A 61 -6.46 -15.97 -11.30
N SER A 62 -5.48 -15.69 -10.43
CA SER A 62 -5.18 -16.54 -9.27
C SER A 62 -5.88 -16.01 -8.01
N THR A 63 -6.74 -16.83 -7.43
CA THR A 63 -7.54 -16.53 -6.23
C THR A 63 -6.67 -16.17 -5.02
N GLU A 64 -5.56 -16.89 -4.78
CA GLU A 64 -4.68 -16.67 -3.63
C GLU A 64 -3.98 -15.30 -3.67
N LYS A 65 -3.32 -14.96 -4.77
CA LYS A 65 -2.67 -13.64 -4.96
C LYS A 65 -3.66 -12.49 -4.90
N THR A 66 -4.89 -12.75 -5.35
CA THR A 66 -5.98 -11.77 -5.30
C THR A 66 -6.43 -11.49 -3.87
N GLN A 67 -6.44 -12.51 -3.00
CA GLN A 67 -6.88 -12.37 -1.62
C GLN A 67 -5.88 -11.55 -0.79
N GLU A 68 -4.56 -11.79 -0.92
CA GLU A 68 -3.54 -11.02 -0.19
C GLU A 68 -3.58 -9.52 -0.54
N ILE A 69 -3.76 -9.21 -1.83
CA ILE A 69 -3.86 -7.83 -2.32
C ILE A 69 -5.16 -7.17 -1.81
N LYS A 70 -6.27 -7.92 -1.74
CA LYS A 70 -7.53 -7.45 -1.15
C LYS A 70 -7.38 -7.18 0.35
N ASP A 71 -6.75 -8.07 1.10
CA ASP A 71 -6.52 -7.92 2.54
C ASP A 71 -5.61 -6.72 2.84
N ALA A 72 -4.52 -6.54 2.08
CA ALA A 72 -3.64 -5.39 2.27
C ALA A 72 -4.32 -4.06 1.88
N LYS A 73 -5.15 -4.07 0.83
CA LYS A 73 -6.04 -2.93 0.50
C LYS A 73 -7.00 -2.62 1.65
N ASP A 74 -7.65 -3.64 2.21
CA ASP A 74 -8.63 -3.49 3.29
C ASP A 74 -7.98 -2.96 4.57
N SER A 75 -6.78 -3.45 4.89
CA SER A 75 -5.96 -2.96 6.01
C SER A 75 -5.57 -1.49 5.86
N LEU A 76 -5.21 -1.06 4.64
CA LEU A 76 -4.98 0.36 4.33
C LEU A 76 -6.28 1.16 4.49
N ASP A 77 -7.40 0.66 3.97
CA ASP A 77 -8.69 1.34 4.03
C ASP A 77 -9.19 1.56 5.47
N LYS A 78 -9.06 0.53 6.31
CA LYS A 78 -9.31 0.61 7.75
C LYS A 78 -8.40 1.62 8.44
N PHE A 79 -7.16 1.77 7.98
CA PHE A 79 -6.26 2.80 8.50
C PHE A 79 -6.77 4.20 8.16
N PHE A 80 -7.03 4.48 6.88
CA PHE A 80 -7.59 5.76 6.44
C PHE A 80 -8.87 6.12 7.21
N THR A 81 -9.81 5.17 7.29
CA THR A 81 -11.08 5.33 8.02
C THR A 81 -10.87 5.57 9.52
N LYS A 82 -9.97 4.81 10.16
CA LYS A 82 -9.69 4.93 11.61
C LYS A 82 -9.10 6.29 11.98
N TYR A 83 -8.32 6.89 11.07
CA TYR A 83 -7.60 8.13 11.33
C TYR A 83 -8.21 9.36 10.65
N GLY A 84 -9.31 9.19 9.91
CA GLY A 84 -10.04 10.29 9.26
C GLY A 84 -9.27 10.94 8.12
N ILE A 85 -8.51 10.13 7.36
CA ILE A 85 -7.68 10.55 6.23
C ILE A 85 -8.42 10.27 4.93
#